data_AF-A0A444GLV6-F1
#
_entry.id   AF-A0A444GLV6-F1
#
_cell.length_a   1.000
_cell.length_b   1.000
_cell.length_c   1.000
_cell.angle_alpha   90.00
_cell.angle_beta   90.00
_cell.angle_gamma   90.00
#
_symmetry.space_group_name_H-M   'P 1'
#
loop_
_entity.id
_entity.type
_entity.pdbx_description
1 polymer ?
#
loop_
_entity_poly.entity_id
_entity_poly.type
_entity_poly.pdbx_seq_one_letter_code
_entity_poly.pdbx_strand_id
1 'polypeptide(L)'
;MEKQTFILLIFVMCWKRRRGYSEEFLLVNVGGDFSVFSINAKRFDTCKEIKMHAIKTNRMSYIDEIERLGGINKMYLPTDTTLNIDEILTIENDIGARLPDGLRDFLMKYGVSDFDEEVIFEPISIDAQYIHDEDSSQLDFIFEGSSIGVFYGKDPEEEGAYDIFWNIENYKDRMPSQFLPFATDGMGNQIVMSLKKENYGLIYFWDHEAEWDAEDYYDETGAVMPEEVKYQNLWLLANNFDDFFARLHVEV
;
A
#
# COMPACT_ATOMS: atom_id res chain seq x y z
N MET A 1 -3.02 -29.40 1.44
CA MET A 1 -3.52 -29.45 0.04
C MET A 1 -2.83 -28.34 -0.71
N GLU A 2 -1.86 -28.68 -1.56
CA GLU A 2 -1.22 -27.70 -2.43
C GLU A 2 -2.25 -27.14 -3.42
N LYS A 3 -2.42 -25.80 -3.41
CA LYS A 3 -3.21 -25.12 -4.45
C LYS A 3 -2.43 -25.25 -5.76
N GLN A 4 -2.94 -26.04 -6.70
CA GLN A 4 -2.43 -26.06 -8.07
C GLN A 4 -2.85 -24.75 -8.77
N THR A 5 -1.87 -23.91 -9.09
CA THR A 5 -2.07 -22.72 -9.91
C THR A 5 -2.24 -23.13 -11.37
N PHE A 6 -3.39 -22.82 -11.97
CA PHE A 6 -3.63 -23.01 -13.40
C PHE A 6 -3.05 -21.82 -14.18
N ILE A 7 -2.19 -22.09 -15.16
CA ILE A 7 -1.64 -21.08 -16.06
C ILE A 7 -2.49 -21.08 -17.34
N LEU A 8 -3.08 -19.93 -17.67
CA LEU A 8 -3.77 -19.73 -18.95
C LEU A 8 -2.78 -19.13 -19.95
N LEU A 9 -2.46 -19.88 -21.01
CA LEU A 9 -1.65 -19.39 -22.13
C LEU A 9 -2.55 -18.63 -23.11
N ILE A 10 -2.35 -17.31 -23.22
CA ILE A 10 -3.00 -16.48 -24.25
C ILE A 10 -2.01 -16.27 -25.40
N PHE A 11 -2.38 -16.70 -26.60
CA PHE A 11 -1.57 -16.49 -27.80
C PHE A 11 -1.89 -15.12 -28.42
N VAL A 12 -0.93 -14.19 -28.40
CA VAL A 12 -1.04 -12.93 -29.15
C VAL A 12 -0.18 -13.05 -30.41
N MET A 13 -0.81 -13.30 -31.56
CA MET A 13 -0.11 -13.26 -32.85
C MET A 13 0.03 -11.80 -33.32
N CYS A 14 1.24 -11.25 -33.22
CA CYS A 14 1.57 -9.92 -33.75
C CYS A 14 1.94 -10.02 -35.24
N TRP A 15 1.11 -9.47 -36.14
CA TRP A 15 1.39 -9.47 -37.58
C TRP A 15 2.24 -8.25 -37.96
N LYS A 16 3.54 -8.43 -38.24
CA LYS A 16 4.37 -7.38 -38.84
C LYS A 16 4.98 -7.83 -40.17
N ARG A 17 4.63 -7.09 -41.22
CA ARG A 17 4.98 -7.35 -42.62
C ARG A 17 6.49 -7.09 -42.83
N ARG A 18 7.19 -8.14 -43.29
CA ARG A 18 8.56 -8.20 -43.83
C ARG A 18 9.72 -8.17 -42.80
N ARG A 19 10.36 -9.36 -42.71
CA ARG A 19 11.69 -9.71 -42.16
C ARG A 19 11.77 -9.86 -40.63
N GLY A 20 11.61 -11.10 -40.18
CA GLY A 20 11.93 -11.59 -38.83
C GLY A 20 10.67 -11.97 -38.03
N TYR A 21 10.54 -13.23 -37.64
CA TYR A 21 9.52 -13.66 -36.68
C TYR A 21 10.02 -13.33 -35.27
N SER A 22 9.24 -12.60 -34.49
CA SER A 22 9.33 -12.59 -33.02
C SER A 22 7.96 -13.04 -32.52
N GLU A 23 7.91 -14.22 -31.92
CA GLU A 23 6.74 -14.64 -31.14
C GLU A 23 6.92 -14.07 -29.74
N GLU A 24 6.06 -13.12 -29.36
CA GLU A 24 5.98 -12.64 -27.98
C GLU A 24 4.93 -13.46 -27.25
N PHE A 25 5.30 -14.01 -26.10
CA PHE A 25 4.41 -14.83 -25.28
C PHE A 25 3.95 -13.99 -24.08
N LEU A 26 2.65 -13.78 -23.95
CA LEU A 26 2.07 -13.19 -22.76
C LEU A 26 1.53 -14.33 -21.89
N LEU A 27 2.19 -14.59 -20.76
CA LEU A 27 1.70 -15.50 -19.73
C LEU A 27 0.90 -14.69 -18.73
N VAL A 28 -0.40 -14.98 -18.62
CA VAL A 28 -1.27 -14.34 -17.63
C VAL A 28 -1.47 -15.33 -16.49
N ASN A 29 -0.98 -14.96 -15.30
CA ASN A 29 -1.29 -15.71 -14.09
C ASN A 29 -2.70 -15.36 -13.63
N VAL A 30 -3.54 -16.36 -13.36
CA VAL A 30 -4.89 -16.15 -12.82
C VAL A 30 -4.75 -15.87 -11.31
N GLY A 31 -4.24 -14.69 -10.98
CA GLY A 31 -3.92 -14.27 -9.62
C GLY A 31 -3.56 -12.79 -9.43
N GLY A 32 -3.62 -11.97 -10.49
CA GLY A 32 -3.47 -10.51 -10.38
C GLY A 32 -2.16 -9.93 -10.89
N ASP A 33 -1.11 -10.75 -11.05
CA ASP A 33 0.19 -10.26 -11.54
C ASP A 33 0.41 -10.52 -13.04
N PHE A 34 0.71 -9.45 -13.77
CA PHE A 34 1.14 -9.50 -15.16
C PHE A 34 2.67 -9.55 -15.23
N SER A 35 3.23 -10.56 -15.90
CA SER A 35 4.64 -10.59 -16.27
C SER A 35 4.78 -10.79 -17.78
N VAL A 36 5.49 -9.86 -18.44
CA VAL A 36 5.74 -9.89 -19.88
C VAL A 36 7.10 -10.56 -20.11
N PHE A 37 7.13 -11.63 -20.91
CA PHE A 37 8.37 -12.31 -21.27
C PHE A 37 8.62 -12.19 -22.79
N SER A 38 9.80 -11.69 -23.16
CA SER A 38 10.28 -11.73 -24.55
C SER A 38 11.13 -12.99 -24.75
N ILE A 39 10.64 -13.94 -25.54
CA ILE A 39 11.41 -15.14 -25.92
C ILE A 39 11.94 -14.95 -27.35
N ASN A 40 13.25 -15.10 -27.53
CA ASN A 40 13.88 -15.01 -28.85
C ASN A 40 13.74 -16.37 -29.57
N ALA A 41 12.64 -16.58 -30.28
CA ALA A 41 12.33 -17.84 -30.95
C ALA A 41 13.20 -18.05 -32.20
N LYS A 42 14.39 -18.62 -32.05
CA LYS A 42 15.08 -19.26 -33.18
C LYS A 42 14.47 -20.65 -33.41
N ARG A 43 13.58 -20.75 -34.41
CA ARG A 43 13.08 -21.97 -35.08
C ARG A 43 13.19 -23.26 -34.26
N PHE A 44 12.12 -23.62 -33.56
CA PHE A 44 11.93 -24.97 -33.05
C PHE A 44 10.93 -25.72 -33.93
N ASP A 45 11.43 -26.57 -34.83
CA ASP A 45 10.65 -27.67 -35.38
C ASP A 45 10.61 -28.76 -34.29
N THR A 46 9.41 -29.22 -33.92
CA THR A 46 9.04 -30.18 -32.85
C THR A 46 8.67 -29.56 -31.50
N CYS A 47 7.43 -29.81 -31.07
CA CYS A 47 6.94 -29.59 -29.70
C CYS A 47 7.81 -30.38 -28.71
N LYS A 48 8.83 -29.74 -28.15
CA LYS A 48 9.47 -30.18 -26.91
C LYS A 48 8.84 -29.40 -25.77
N GLU A 49 8.49 -30.13 -24.70
CA GLU A 49 8.08 -29.57 -23.42
C GLU A 49 9.00 -28.41 -23.02
N ILE A 50 8.44 -27.19 -22.98
CA ILE A 50 9.13 -26.05 -22.38
C ILE A 50 9.08 -26.30 -20.88
N LYS A 51 10.19 -26.80 -20.30
CA LYS A 51 10.38 -26.74 -18.85
C LYS A 51 10.61 -25.28 -18.47
N MET A 52 9.53 -24.58 -18.14
CA MET A 52 9.62 -23.29 -17.46
C MET A 52 10.34 -23.50 -16.14
N HIS A 53 11.60 -23.06 -16.09
CA HIS A 53 12.21 -22.76 -14.80
C HIS A 53 11.55 -21.48 -14.33
N ALA A 54 10.63 -21.59 -13.36
CA ALA A 54 10.19 -20.44 -12.60
C ALA A 54 11.45 -19.81 -11.99
N ILE A 55 11.86 -18.67 -12.52
CA ILE A 55 12.77 -17.80 -11.80
C ILE A 55 11.92 -17.34 -10.61
N LYS A 56 12.16 -17.90 -9.42
CA LYS A 56 11.68 -17.29 -8.18
C LYS A 56 12.31 -15.90 -8.14
N THR A 57 11.59 -14.89 -8.58
CA THR A 57 11.84 -13.53 -8.14
C THR A 57 11.68 -13.59 -6.63
N ASN A 58 12.80 -13.53 -5.91
CA ASN A 58 12.87 -13.58 -4.47
C ASN A 58 12.37 -12.24 -3.92
N ARG A 59 11.09 -11.91 -4.15
CA ARG A 59 10.44 -10.82 -3.42
C ARG A 59 10.30 -11.34 -2.00
N MET A 60 11.12 -10.79 -1.11
CA MET A 60 11.07 -11.13 0.31
C MET A 60 9.69 -10.74 0.84
N SER A 61 9.12 -11.60 1.67
CA SER A 61 7.84 -11.33 2.32
C SER A 61 8.03 -10.16 3.29
N TYR A 62 6.99 -9.37 3.56
CA TYR A 62 7.06 -8.37 4.63
C TYR A 62 7.54 -8.95 5.98
N ILE A 63 7.34 -10.26 6.22
CA ILE A 63 7.84 -10.97 7.40
C ILE A 63 9.38 -10.97 7.43
N ASP A 64 10.02 -11.26 6.30
CA ASP A 64 11.48 -11.28 6.21
C ASP A 64 12.05 -9.86 6.38
N GLU A 65 11.32 -8.85 5.90
CA GLU A 65 11.67 -7.45 6.06
C GLU A 65 11.53 -6.98 7.52
N ILE A 66 10.52 -7.41 8.27
CA ILE A 66 10.42 -7.16 9.71
C ILE A 66 11.67 -7.69 10.44
N GLU A 67 12.13 -8.89 10.11
CA GLU A 67 13.36 -9.44 10.70
C GLU A 67 14.59 -8.61 10.32
N ARG A 68 14.68 -8.14 9.07
CA ARG A 68 15.76 -7.22 8.62
C ARG A 68 15.76 -5.90 9.39
N LEU A 69 14.58 -5.40 9.76
CA LEU A 69 14.39 -4.13 10.47
C LEU A 69 14.59 -4.23 12.00
N GLY A 70 15.05 -5.38 12.50
CA GLY A 70 15.31 -5.58 13.94
C GLY A 70 14.17 -6.28 14.70
N GLY A 71 13.06 -6.59 14.02
CA GLY A 71 11.88 -7.17 14.65
C GLY A 71 10.86 -6.12 15.09
N ILE A 72 9.69 -6.59 15.53
CA ILE A 72 8.57 -5.75 15.93
C ILE A 72 8.04 -6.23 17.28
N ASN A 73 7.70 -5.29 18.16
CA ASN A 73 7.17 -5.57 19.49
C ASN A 73 5.68 -5.28 19.57
N LYS A 74 5.00 -6.10 20.36
CA LYS A 74 3.60 -5.85 20.69
C LYS A 74 3.53 -4.95 21.90
N MET A 75 2.70 -3.91 21.80
CA MET A 75 2.42 -3.02 22.91
C MET A 75 1.30 -3.60 23.80
N TYR A 76 1.12 -3.01 24.99
CA TYR A 76 0.05 -3.34 25.95
C TYR A 76 0.00 -4.78 26.49
N LEU A 77 1.08 -5.56 26.39
CA LEU A 77 1.13 -6.90 26.98
C LEU A 77 0.82 -6.86 28.49
N PRO A 78 -0.01 -7.80 29.00
CA PRO A 78 -0.48 -9.03 28.35
C PRO A 78 -1.79 -8.90 27.56
N THR A 79 -2.33 -7.70 27.39
CA THR A 79 -3.56 -7.48 26.61
C THR A 79 -3.30 -7.81 25.15
N ASP A 80 -4.20 -8.60 24.56
CA ASP A 80 -4.17 -8.88 23.13
C ASP A 80 -4.77 -7.70 22.37
N THR A 81 -3.99 -7.10 21.50
CA THR A 81 -4.37 -5.96 20.63
C THR A 81 -4.52 -6.37 19.16
N THR A 82 -4.44 -7.67 18.85
CA THR A 82 -4.61 -8.19 17.49
C THR A 82 -6.07 -8.22 17.06
N LEU A 83 -6.31 -8.10 15.76
CA LEU A 83 -7.65 -8.24 15.21
C LEU A 83 -8.00 -9.70 14.93
N ASN A 84 -9.26 -10.06 15.13
CA ASN A 84 -9.82 -11.32 14.70
C ASN A 84 -10.51 -11.19 13.33
N ILE A 85 -10.97 -12.31 12.77
CA ILE A 85 -11.59 -12.34 11.43
C ILE A 85 -12.87 -11.49 11.34
N ASP A 86 -13.69 -11.47 12.38
CA ASP A 86 -14.95 -10.72 12.39
C ASP A 86 -14.67 -9.22 12.45
N GLU A 87 -13.66 -8.80 13.22
CA GLU A 87 -13.18 -7.41 13.29
C GLU A 87 -12.63 -6.93 11.93
N ILE A 88 -11.84 -7.77 11.24
CA ILE A 88 -11.40 -7.47 9.87
C ILE A 88 -12.59 -7.32 8.92
N LEU A 89 -13.58 -8.20 9.01
CA LEU A 89 -14.79 -8.11 8.16
C LEU A 89 -15.60 -6.86 8.47
N THR A 90 -15.65 -6.40 9.72
CA THR A 90 -16.26 -5.13 10.10
C THR A 90 -15.57 -3.96 9.38
N ILE A 91 -14.24 -3.87 9.46
CA ILE A 91 -13.47 -2.83 8.74
C ILE A 91 -13.75 -2.88 7.23
N GLU A 92 -13.74 -4.06 6.63
CA GLU A 92 -13.99 -4.22 5.19
C GLU A 92 -15.41 -3.78 4.78
N ASN A 93 -16.40 -4.03 5.64
CA ASN A 93 -17.78 -3.60 5.41
C ASN A 93 -17.94 -2.09 5.57
N ASP A 94 -17.33 -1.51 6.62
CA ASP A 94 -17.44 -0.08 6.93
C ASP A 94 -16.76 0.77 5.85
N ILE A 95 -15.61 0.33 5.34
CA ILE A 95 -14.89 1.01 4.25
C ILE A 95 -15.46 0.65 2.85
N GLY A 96 -16.20 -0.46 2.77
CA GLY A 96 -16.77 -0.95 1.51
C GLY A 96 -15.75 -1.54 0.55
N ALA A 97 -14.63 -2.06 1.06
CA ALA A 97 -13.57 -2.69 0.27
C ALA A 97 -12.84 -3.78 1.06
N ARG A 98 -12.36 -4.82 0.36
CA ARG A 98 -11.57 -5.90 0.95
C ARG A 98 -10.15 -5.41 1.25
N LEU A 99 -9.59 -5.74 2.41
CA LEU A 99 -8.19 -5.46 2.74
C LEU A 99 -7.25 -6.40 1.96
N PRO A 100 -6.07 -5.93 1.53
CA PRO A 100 -5.04 -6.79 0.99
C PRO A 100 -4.61 -7.87 1.98
N ASP A 101 -4.30 -9.06 1.48
CA ASP A 101 -4.00 -10.24 2.32
C ASP A 101 -2.83 -9.98 3.29
N GLY A 102 -1.80 -9.24 2.86
CA GLY A 102 -0.66 -8.88 3.71
C GLY A 102 -1.06 -8.01 4.91
N LEU A 103 -1.89 -6.99 4.68
CA LEU A 103 -2.38 -6.12 5.76
C LEU A 103 -3.30 -6.90 6.72
N ARG A 104 -4.16 -7.79 6.20
CA ARG A 104 -5.00 -8.66 7.03
C ARG A 104 -4.15 -9.53 7.94
N ASP A 105 -3.17 -10.24 7.37
CA ASP A 105 -2.29 -11.11 8.15
C ASP A 105 -1.52 -10.31 9.21
N PHE A 106 -1.03 -9.12 8.84
CA PHE A 106 -0.31 -8.24 9.74
C PHE A 106 -1.17 -7.80 10.94
N LEU A 107 -2.37 -7.27 10.72
CA LEU A 107 -3.27 -6.81 11.79
C LEU A 107 -3.69 -7.95 12.72
N MET A 108 -3.89 -9.16 12.17
CA MET A 108 -4.23 -10.34 12.94
C MET A 108 -3.03 -10.94 13.71
N LYS A 109 -1.80 -10.61 13.32
CA LYS A 109 -0.58 -11.17 13.90
C LYS A 109 0.08 -10.23 14.90
N TYR A 110 0.10 -8.93 14.64
CA TYR A 110 0.89 -7.96 15.39
C TYR A 110 0.05 -7.04 16.28
N GLY A 111 -1.13 -6.59 15.83
CA GLY A 111 -1.96 -5.66 16.60
C GLY A 111 -1.25 -4.33 16.81
N VAL A 112 -1.52 -3.66 17.93
CA VAL A 112 -0.78 -2.43 18.29
C VAL A 112 0.68 -2.78 18.54
N SER A 113 1.57 -2.24 17.72
CA SER A 113 2.97 -2.66 17.67
C SER A 113 3.91 -1.59 17.10
N ASP A 114 5.18 -1.66 17.48
CA ASP A 114 6.25 -0.74 17.07
C ASP A 114 7.56 -1.50 16.80
N PHE A 115 8.53 -0.84 16.17
CA PHE A 115 9.87 -1.39 15.99
C PHE A 115 10.73 -1.13 17.23
N ASP A 116 11.68 -2.03 17.52
CA ASP A 116 12.72 -1.78 18.54
C ASP A 116 13.67 -0.64 18.15
N GLU A 117 13.92 -0.54 16.85
CA GLU A 117 14.82 0.44 16.24
C GLU A 117 14.02 1.60 15.65
N GLU A 118 14.67 2.75 15.48
CA GLU A 118 14.11 3.87 14.73
C GLU A 118 14.05 3.50 13.24
N VAL A 119 12.84 3.21 12.75
CA VAL A 119 12.59 2.81 11.37
C VAL A 119 12.02 3.98 10.60
N ILE A 120 12.70 4.38 9.53
CA ILE A 120 12.37 5.53 8.70
C ILE A 120 11.90 5.11 7.30
N PHE A 121 11.20 6.04 6.65
CA PHE A 121 10.73 5.91 5.27
C PHE A 121 10.85 7.24 4.52
N GLU A 122 11.05 7.13 3.21
CA GLU A 122 11.07 8.24 2.26
C GLU A 122 9.99 7.99 1.21
N PRO A 123 9.36 9.04 0.66
CA PRO A 123 8.37 8.85 -0.39
C PRO A 123 9.03 8.49 -1.73
N ILE A 124 8.27 7.84 -2.61
CA ILE A 124 8.68 7.57 -4.00
C ILE A 124 8.91 8.88 -4.78
N SER A 125 8.16 9.93 -4.42
CA SER A 125 8.25 11.27 -4.97
C SER A 125 8.09 12.28 -3.83
N ILE A 126 8.91 13.33 -3.83
CA ILE A 126 8.82 14.39 -2.82
C ILE A 126 7.60 15.29 -3.00
N ASP A 127 7.01 15.27 -4.20
CA ASP A 127 5.78 15.99 -4.53
C ASP A 127 4.55 15.22 -4.02
N ALA A 128 3.56 15.96 -3.52
CA ALA A 128 2.28 15.40 -3.13
C ALA A 128 1.50 14.84 -4.32
N GLN A 129 0.48 14.02 -4.04
CA GLN A 129 -0.38 13.41 -5.08
C GLN A 129 -1.30 14.43 -5.77
N TYR A 130 -1.50 15.59 -5.18
CA TYR A 130 -2.17 16.72 -5.79
C TYR A 130 -1.31 17.97 -5.64
N ILE A 131 -1.16 18.71 -6.74
CA ILE A 131 -0.44 19.97 -6.82
C ILE A 131 -1.46 21.02 -7.24
N HIS A 132 -1.54 22.11 -6.49
CA HIS A 132 -2.49 23.17 -6.76
C HIS A 132 -2.12 23.95 -8.03
N ASP A 133 -3.11 24.63 -8.61
CA ASP A 133 -2.84 25.54 -9.73
C ASP A 133 -1.91 26.68 -9.29
N GLU A 134 -1.03 27.15 -10.20
CA GLU A 134 -0.07 28.23 -9.89
C GLU A 134 -0.75 29.54 -9.43
N ASP A 135 -2.01 29.75 -9.82
CA ASP A 135 -2.83 30.92 -9.46
C ASP A 135 -3.58 30.74 -8.12
N SER A 136 -3.47 29.57 -7.49
CA SER A 136 -4.10 29.25 -6.21
C SER A 136 -3.36 29.93 -5.03
N SER A 137 -4.04 30.18 -3.90
CA SER A 137 -3.38 30.71 -2.69
C SER A 137 -2.73 29.63 -1.83
N GLN A 138 -2.97 28.36 -2.20
CA GLN A 138 -2.48 27.16 -1.55
C GLN A 138 -0.99 26.98 -1.76
N LEU A 139 -0.30 26.48 -0.73
CA LEU A 139 1.10 26.10 -0.81
C LEU A 139 1.20 24.59 -1.07
N ASP A 140 1.98 24.22 -2.07
CA ASP A 140 2.39 22.83 -2.25
C ASP A 140 3.59 22.53 -1.35
N PHE A 141 3.43 21.54 -0.48
CA PHE A 141 4.50 21.08 0.41
C PHE A 141 5.34 19.99 -0.26
N ILE A 142 6.62 19.93 0.13
CA ILE A 142 7.49 18.81 -0.20
C ILE A 142 7.67 17.96 1.06
N PHE A 143 7.78 16.65 0.86
CA PHE A 143 8.04 15.69 1.93
C PHE A 143 9.26 14.86 1.57
N GLU A 144 10.23 14.78 2.48
CA GLU A 144 11.48 14.04 2.25
C GLU A 144 11.53 12.72 3.02
N GLY A 145 10.71 12.56 4.06
CA GLY A 145 10.63 11.33 4.86
C GLY A 145 10.16 11.57 6.29
N SER A 146 9.80 10.49 6.97
CA SER A 146 9.45 10.46 8.40
C SER A 146 9.80 9.09 8.99
N SER A 147 9.41 8.82 10.23
CA SER A 147 9.60 7.55 10.92
C SER A 147 8.29 6.81 11.17
N ILE A 148 8.37 5.49 11.32
CA ILE A 148 7.26 4.68 11.82
C ILE A 148 7.25 4.79 13.34
N GLY A 149 6.16 5.34 13.88
CA GLY A 149 5.89 5.36 15.30
C GLY A 149 5.22 4.06 15.74
N VAL A 150 3.92 3.93 15.48
CA VAL A 150 3.10 2.81 15.96
C VAL A 150 2.16 2.32 14.87
N PHE A 151 2.11 0.99 14.67
CA PHE A 151 1.06 0.33 13.90
C PHE A 151 -0.19 0.12 14.73
N TYR A 152 -1.35 0.26 14.09
CA TYR A 152 -2.64 0.19 14.77
C TYR A 152 -3.14 -1.24 15.00
N GLY A 153 -3.97 -1.38 16.03
CA GLY A 153 -4.66 -2.61 16.41
C GLY A 153 -5.96 -2.29 17.13
N LYS A 154 -6.45 -3.20 17.98
CA LYS A 154 -7.52 -2.86 18.95
C LYS A 154 -6.86 -2.31 20.22
N ASP A 155 -6.95 -1.01 20.41
CA ASP A 155 -6.36 -0.37 21.60
C ASP A 155 -7.31 -0.58 22.79
N PRO A 156 -6.83 -1.10 23.93
CA PRO A 156 -7.68 -1.30 25.10
C PRO A 156 -8.08 0.01 25.81
N GLU A 157 -7.41 1.12 25.50
CA GLU A 157 -7.74 2.42 26.08
C GLU A 157 -8.99 3.02 25.39
N GLU A 158 -9.86 3.66 26.18
CA GLU A 158 -11.03 4.36 25.65
C GLU A 158 -10.56 5.56 24.82
N GLU A 159 -10.98 5.63 23.55
CA GLU A 159 -10.45 6.60 22.57
C GLU A 159 -8.91 6.51 22.43
N GLY A 160 -8.37 5.29 22.53
CA GLY A 160 -6.95 5.02 22.39
C GLY A 160 -6.41 5.49 21.04
N ALA A 161 -5.32 6.26 21.08
CA ALA A 161 -4.71 6.87 19.89
C ALA A 161 -4.28 5.83 18.84
N TYR A 162 -4.12 4.55 19.22
CA TYR A 162 -3.71 3.47 18.34
C TYR A 162 -4.84 2.50 17.98
N ASP A 163 -6.09 2.84 18.36
CA ASP A 163 -7.25 2.04 17.99
C ASP A 163 -7.59 2.25 16.52
N ILE A 164 -7.57 1.16 15.75
CA ILE A 164 -7.83 1.23 14.31
C ILE A 164 -9.27 1.67 14.00
N PHE A 165 -10.26 1.29 14.81
CA PHE A 165 -11.66 1.65 14.56
C PHE A 165 -11.89 3.13 14.83
N TRP A 166 -11.33 3.64 15.94
CA TRP A 166 -11.35 5.07 16.25
C TRP A 166 -10.67 5.89 15.16
N ASN A 167 -9.48 5.47 14.70
CA ASN A 167 -8.75 6.19 13.66
C ASN A 167 -9.48 6.17 12.30
N ILE A 168 -10.12 5.06 11.93
CA ILE A 168 -10.97 5.02 10.72
C ILE A 168 -12.08 6.07 10.81
N GLU A 169 -12.80 6.13 11.93
CA GLU A 169 -13.91 7.08 12.10
C GLU A 169 -13.42 8.54 12.19
N ASN A 170 -12.31 8.78 12.90
CA ASN A 170 -11.74 10.11 13.12
C ASN A 170 -11.21 10.76 11.81
N TYR A 171 -10.68 9.96 10.88
CA TYR A 171 -10.09 10.46 9.64
C TYR A 171 -10.95 10.28 8.38
N LYS A 172 -12.12 9.62 8.47
CA LYS A 172 -12.94 9.25 7.29
C LYS A 172 -13.26 10.41 6.33
N ASP A 173 -13.47 11.61 6.86
CA ASP A 173 -13.88 12.79 6.09
C ASP A 173 -12.68 13.68 5.71
N ARG A 174 -11.52 13.46 6.34
CA ARG A 174 -10.25 14.19 6.17
C ARG A 174 -9.37 13.62 5.06
N MET A 175 -9.57 12.35 4.73
CA MET A 175 -8.85 11.64 3.68
C MET A 175 -9.75 11.34 2.48
N PRO A 176 -9.18 10.99 1.32
CA PRO A 176 -9.98 10.47 0.22
C PRO A 176 -10.75 9.22 0.65
N SER A 177 -11.96 9.07 0.12
CA SER A 177 -12.81 7.90 0.35
C SER A 177 -12.07 6.57 0.12
N GLN A 178 -12.39 5.58 0.95
CA GLN A 178 -11.79 4.25 0.96
C GLN A 178 -10.28 4.21 1.22
N PHE A 179 -9.77 5.13 2.03
CA PHE A 179 -8.44 5.04 2.61
C PHE A 179 -8.53 4.45 4.02
N LEU A 180 -7.58 3.60 4.37
CA LEU A 180 -7.47 2.96 5.68
C LEU A 180 -6.17 3.41 6.36
N PRO A 181 -6.23 4.18 7.46
CA PRO A 181 -5.07 4.40 8.31
C PRO A 181 -4.71 3.11 9.05
N PHE A 182 -3.42 2.75 9.08
CA PHE A 182 -2.96 1.54 9.76
C PHE A 182 -1.68 1.73 10.59
N ALA A 183 -1.09 2.92 10.57
CA ALA A 183 0.00 3.32 11.46
C ALA A 183 0.11 4.84 11.55
N THR A 184 0.92 5.33 12.48
CA THR A 184 1.28 6.74 12.68
C THR A 184 2.80 6.90 12.79
N ASP A 185 3.29 8.12 12.54
CA ASP A 185 4.65 8.54 12.91
C ASP A 185 4.76 9.03 14.35
N GLY A 186 3.64 9.11 15.09
CA GLY A 186 3.60 9.60 16.47
C GLY A 186 3.53 11.13 16.60
N MET A 187 3.44 11.87 15.49
CA MET A 187 3.34 13.34 15.47
C MET A 187 1.98 13.86 14.96
N GLY A 188 1.01 12.97 14.75
CA GLY A 188 -0.32 13.29 14.21
C GLY A 188 -0.53 12.76 12.79
N ASN A 189 0.56 12.41 12.10
CA ASN A 189 0.52 11.94 10.72
C ASN A 189 0.17 10.46 10.64
N GLN A 190 -0.31 10.06 9.48
CA GLN A 190 -0.88 8.73 9.26
C GLN A 190 -0.19 8.02 8.10
N ILE A 191 0.08 6.73 8.27
CA ILE A 191 0.39 5.84 7.14
C ILE A 191 -0.92 5.17 6.74
N VAL A 192 -1.31 5.39 5.49
CA VAL A 192 -2.63 5.05 4.98
C VAL A 192 -2.52 4.18 3.74
N MET A 193 -3.46 3.25 3.58
CA MET A 193 -3.56 2.40 2.40
C MET A 193 -4.82 2.75 1.62
N SER A 194 -4.69 2.94 0.31
CA SER A 194 -5.85 3.10 -0.55
C SER A 194 -6.50 1.76 -0.89
N LEU A 195 -7.81 1.68 -0.72
CA LEU A 195 -8.64 0.52 -1.08
C LEU A 195 -9.58 0.84 -2.26
N LYS A 196 -9.43 2.01 -2.89
CA LYS A 196 -10.16 2.33 -4.13
C LYS A 196 -9.62 1.49 -5.27
N LYS A 197 -10.45 1.23 -6.28
CA LYS A 197 -10.12 0.30 -7.36
C LYS A 197 -8.93 0.76 -8.22
N GLU A 198 -8.81 2.06 -8.43
CA GLU A 198 -7.84 2.71 -9.31
C GLU A 198 -6.41 2.71 -8.76
N ASN A 199 -6.25 2.69 -7.44
CA ASN A 199 -4.98 2.74 -6.72
C ASN A 199 -4.93 1.74 -5.55
N TYR A 200 -5.66 0.62 -5.69
CA TYR A 200 -5.79 -0.41 -4.67
C TYR A 200 -4.44 -0.91 -4.18
N GLY A 201 -4.23 -0.87 -2.86
CA GLY A 201 -3.03 -1.35 -2.18
C GLY A 201 -1.87 -0.36 -2.17
N LEU A 202 -1.96 0.79 -2.86
CA LEU A 202 -0.95 1.84 -2.74
C LEU A 202 -0.96 2.40 -1.31
N ILE A 203 0.23 2.63 -0.76
CA ILE A 203 0.43 3.13 0.60
C ILE A 203 1.00 4.53 0.53
N TYR A 204 0.43 5.43 1.31
CA TYR A 204 0.78 6.85 1.36
C TYR A 204 1.09 7.28 2.78
N PHE A 205 1.90 8.32 2.90
CA PHE A 205 1.97 9.15 4.08
C PHE A 205 0.93 10.25 3.94
N TRP A 206 0.12 10.45 4.96
CA TRP A 206 -0.82 11.56 5.10
C TRP A 206 -0.27 12.51 6.17
N ASP A 207 0.02 13.74 5.75
CA ASP A 207 0.62 14.76 6.60
C ASP A 207 -0.47 15.70 7.14
N HIS A 208 -0.68 15.66 8.44
CA HIS A 208 -1.59 16.50 9.19
C HIS A 208 -1.21 17.99 9.08
N GLU A 209 0.09 18.30 9.09
CA GLU A 209 0.57 19.68 9.03
C GLU A 209 0.36 20.32 7.65
N ALA A 210 0.24 19.49 6.60
CA ALA A 210 -0.05 19.94 5.24
C ALA A 210 -1.53 19.82 4.84
N GLU A 211 -2.41 19.41 5.77
CA GLU A 211 -3.85 19.33 5.51
C GLU A 211 -4.45 20.74 5.38
N TRP A 212 -5.24 20.96 4.32
CA TRP A 212 -6.37 21.88 4.42
C TRP A 212 -7.61 21.06 4.63
N ASP A 213 -8.25 21.25 5.78
CA ASP A 213 -9.53 20.62 6.03
C ASP A 213 -10.62 21.30 5.17
N ALA A 214 -11.82 20.70 5.19
CA ALA A 214 -12.92 21.18 4.37
C ALA A 214 -13.43 22.58 4.80
N GLU A 215 -13.23 22.96 6.06
CA GLU A 215 -13.64 24.27 6.60
C GLU A 215 -12.64 25.34 6.14
N ASP A 216 -11.33 25.11 6.32
CA ASP A 216 -10.26 25.98 5.84
C ASP A 216 -10.34 26.21 4.33
N TYR A 217 -10.56 25.14 3.56
CA TYR A 217 -10.73 25.25 2.11
C TYR A 217 -11.94 26.11 1.73
N TYR A 218 -13.07 25.95 2.43
CA TYR A 218 -14.27 26.74 2.14
C TYR A 218 -14.10 28.20 2.52
N ASP A 219 -13.50 28.48 3.68
CA ASP A 219 -13.28 29.84 4.16
C ASP A 219 -12.36 30.64 3.25
N GLU A 220 -11.33 30.00 2.68
CA GLU A 220 -10.38 30.66 1.79
C GLU A 220 -10.87 30.75 0.33
N THR A 221 -11.53 29.69 -0.19
CA THR A 221 -11.91 29.64 -1.62
C THR A 221 -13.37 30.00 -1.89
N GLY A 222 -14.24 29.94 -0.88
CA GLY A 222 -15.69 30.05 -1.01
C GLY A 222 -16.36 28.86 -1.72
N ALA A 223 -15.63 27.76 -1.95
CA ALA A 223 -16.11 26.57 -2.64
C ALA A 223 -16.02 25.34 -1.74
N VAL A 224 -16.87 24.34 -1.99
CA VAL A 224 -16.76 23.04 -1.34
C VAL A 224 -15.50 22.35 -1.84
N MET A 225 -14.70 21.81 -0.91
CA MET A 225 -13.46 21.12 -1.25
C MET A 225 -13.70 19.94 -2.21
N PRO A 226 -13.08 19.94 -3.39
CA PRO A 226 -13.11 18.79 -4.29
C PRO A 226 -12.40 17.58 -3.67
N GLU A 227 -12.85 16.36 -4.01
CA GLU A 227 -12.28 15.12 -3.47
C GLU A 227 -10.80 14.94 -3.85
N GLU A 228 -10.41 15.40 -5.04
CA GLU A 228 -9.03 15.37 -5.52
C GLU A 228 -8.09 16.25 -4.69
N VAL A 229 -8.59 17.33 -4.07
CA VAL A 229 -7.77 18.21 -3.22
C VAL A 229 -7.34 17.51 -1.93
N LYS A 230 -8.09 16.49 -1.46
CA LYS A 230 -7.69 15.65 -0.32
C LYS A 230 -6.41 14.84 -0.55
N TYR A 231 -5.86 14.86 -1.77
CA TYR A 231 -4.58 14.25 -2.11
C TYR A 231 -3.40 15.23 -1.98
N GLN A 232 -3.63 16.50 -1.61
CA GLN A 232 -2.60 17.55 -1.48
C GLN A 232 -1.59 17.30 -0.37
N ASN A 233 -1.96 16.48 0.61
CA ASN A 233 -1.13 16.09 1.74
C ASN A 233 -0.89 14.58 1.77
N LEU A 234 -0.93 13.93 0.60
CA LEU A 234 -0.59 12.53 0.42
C LEU A 234 0.71 12.37 -0.36
N TRP A 235 1.65 11.60 0.18
CA TRP A 235 2.88 11.21 -0.52
C TRP A 235 2.95 9.71 -0.67
N LEU A 236 3.14 9.24 -1.90
CA LEU A 236 3.20 7.81 -2.19
C LEU A 236 4.47 7.20 -1.58
N LEU A 237 4.31 6.26 -0.63
CA LEU A 237 5.41 5.54 -0.01
C LEU A 237 5.73 4.24 -0.75
N ALA A 238 4.70 3.48 -1.14
CA ALA A 238 4.88 2.14 -1.66
C ALA A 238 3.75 1.64 -2.55
N ASN A 239 4.06 0.64 -3.39
CA ASN A 239 3.14 0.09 -4.37
C ASN A 239 2.21 -1.02 -3.84
N ASN A 240 2.52 -1.56 -2.66
CA ASN A 240 1.76 -2.59 -1.94
C ASN A 240 2.42 -2.82 -0.58
N PHE A 241 1.81 -3.68 0.23
CA PHE A 241 2.26 -3.98 1.59
C PHE A 241 3.69 -4.56 1.67
N ASP A 242 4.07 -5.47 0.77
CA ASP A 242 5.44 -6.01 0.77
C ASP A 242 6.46 -4.94 0.31
N ASP A 243 6.11 -4.15 -0.70
CA ASP A 243 6.94 -3.03 -1.18
C ASP A 243 7.14 -1.97 -0.08
N PHE A 244 6.15 -1.77 0.79
CA PHE A 244 6.25 -0.86 1.93
C PHE A 244 7.35 -1.29 2.90
N PHE A 245 7.28 -2.52 3.42
CA PHE A 245 8.31 -3.02 4.34
C PHE A 245 9.69 -3.11 3.68
N ALA A 246 9.77 -3.43 2.39
CA ALA A 246 11.03 -3.47 1.65
C ALA A 246 11.70 -2.09 1.49
N ARG A 247 10.95 -0.99 1.62
CA ARG A 247 11.44 0.39 1.52
C ARG A 247 11.82 1.01 2.86
N LEU A 248 11.32 0.44 3.96
CA LEU A 248 11.70 0.85 5.31
C LEU A 248 13.19 0.58 5.56
N HIS A 249 13.82 1.42 6.36
CA HIS A 249 15.21 1.21 6.78
C HIS A 249 15.42 1.73 8.20
N VAL A 250 16.40 1.15 8.90
CA VAL A 250 16.80 1.60 10.23
C VAL A 250 17.68 2.83 10.07
N GLU A 251 17.44 3.87 10.86
CA GLU A 251 18.35 5.01 10.95
C GLU A 251 19.66 4.58 11.62
N VAL A 252 20.80 4.86 10.97
CA VAL A 252 22.15 4.38 11.39
C VAL A 252 23.02 5.50 11.91
#